data_AF-A0A5N7MTT8-F1
#
_entry.id   AF-A0A5N7MTT8-F1
#
_cell.length_a   1.000
_cell.length_b   1.000
_cell.length_c   1.000
_cell.angle_alpha   90.00
_cell.angle_beta   90.00
_cell.angle_gamma   90.00
#
_symmetry.space_group_name_H-M   'P 1'
#
loop_
_entity.id
_entity.type
_entity.pdbx_description
1 polymer ?
#
loop_
_entity_poly.entity_id
_entity_poly.type
_entity_poly.pdbx_seq_one_letter_code
_entity_poly.pdbx_strand_id
1 'polypeptide(L)'
;MVSPGITDELAPCFVAWDLEQGTAEPDPQEDLAIRRLPFREAVAAALDGTISDAASVATLLAVHARAAAKSLPADLLARLHP
;
A
#
# COMPACT_ATOMS: atom_id res chain seq x y z
N MET A 1 -4.92 2.57 -15.72
CA MET A 1 -5.35 3.41 -14.58
C MET A 1 -6.85 3.28 -14.51
N VAL A 2 -7.38 2.91 -13.35
CA VAL A 2 -8.83 2.83 -13.16
C VAL A 2 -9.42 4.21 -13.45
N SER A 3 -10.18 4.31 -14.53
CA SER A 3 -10.75 5.55 -15.02
C SER A 3 -12.18 5.26 -15.47
N PRO A 4 -13.19 5.59 -14.64
CA PRO A 4 -14.60 5.28 -14.92
C PRO A 4 -15.15 5.84 -16.25
N GLY A 5 -14.41 6.75 -16.92
CA GLY A 5 -14.74 7.26 -18.24
C GLY A 5 -14.10 6.50 -19.41
N ILE A 6 -13.22 5.53 -19.14
CA ILE A 6 -12.43 4.80 -20.16
C ILE A 6 -12.52 3.29 -19.96
N THR A 7 -12.55 2.82 -18.71
CA THR A 7 -12.52 1.39 -18.36
C THR A 7 -13.38 1.11 -17.13
N ASP A 8 -13.88 -0.12 -17.05
CA ASP A 8 -14.55 -0.73 -15.91
C ASP A 8 -13.58 -1.50 -14.99
N GLU A 9 -12.26 -1.37 -15.22
CA GLU A 9 -11.21 -1.97 -14.41
C GLU A 9 -11.43 -1.70 -12.91
N LEU A 10 -11.26 -2.73 -12.09
CA LEU A 10 -11.29 -2.65 -10.64
C LEU A 10 -9.93 -3.06 -10.07
N ALA A 11 -9.42 -2.26 -9.13
CA ALA A 11 -8.17 -2.54 -8.42
C ALA A 11 -8.47 -2.82 -6.92
N PRO A 12 -8.85 -4.05 -6.54
CA PRO A 12 -9.05 -4.39 -5.14
C PRO A 12 -7.73 -4.32 -4.39
N CYS A 13 -7.73 -3.66 -3.23
CA CYS A 13 -6.54 -3.42 -2.42
C CYS A 13 -6.63 -4.13 -1.07
N PHE A 14 -5.56 -4.82 -0.69
CA PHE A 14 -5.46 -5.58 0.56
C PHE A 14 -4.25 -5.11 1.37
N VAL A 15 -4.34 -5.26 2.69
CA VAL A 15 -3.22 -5.01 3.61
C VAL A 15 -2.78 -6.34 4.15
N ALA A 16 -1.51 -6.69 3.92
CA ALA A 16 -0.91 -7.89 4.50
C ALA A 16 -0.05 -7.49 5.71
N TRP A 17 -0.14 -8.27 6.78
CA TRP A 17 0.66 -8.10 7.98
C TRP A 17 1.03 -9.47 8.55
N ASP A 18 1.95 -9.48 9.52
CA ASP A 18 2.56 -10.72 10.03
C ASP A 18 3.30 -11.50 8.93
N LEU A 19 4.17 -10.79 8.22
CA LEU A 19 4.86 -11.29 7.04
C LEU A 19 6.10 -12.11 7.42
N GLU A 20 6.26 -13.25 6.76
CA GLU A 20 7.49 -14.02 6.72
C GLU A 20 8.17 -13.86 5.35
N GLN A 21 9.50 -13.84 5.33
CA GLN A 21 10.25 -13.69 4.09
C GLN A 21 10.26 -15.01 3.31
N GLY A 22 9.65 -15.01 2.13
CA GLY A 22 9.74 -16.09 1.16
C GLY A 22 10.89 -15.92 0.15
N THR A 23 11.09 -16.95 -0.67
CA THR A 23 11.95 -16.91 -1.86
C THR A 23 11.29 -16.04 -2.94
N ALA A 24 12.07 -15.14 -3.56
CA ALA A 24 11.57 -14.33 -4.66
C ALA A 24 11.60 -15.13 -5.97
N GLU A 25 10.46 -15.15 -6.68
CA GLU A 25 10.29 -15.85 -7.96
C GLU A 25 9.51 -14.95 -8.96
N PRO A 26 10.11 -13.84 -9.44
CA PRO A 26 9.47 -12.96 -10.43
C PRO A 26 9.42 -13.60 -11.82
N ASP A 27 8.44 -13.20 -12.64
CA ASP A 27 8.35 -13.61 -14.03
C ASP A 27 9.46 -12.96 -14.88
N PRO A 28 9.89 -13.55 -16.02
CA PRO A 28 10.98 -13.00 -16.83
C PRO A 28 10.73 -11.60 -17.41
N GLN A 29 9.47 -11.15 -17.43
CA GLN A 29 9.06 -9.83 -17.91
C GLN A 29 9.00 -8.79 -16.77
N GLU A 30 9.20 -9.21 -15.52
CA GLU A 30 9.15 -8.35 -14.35
C GLU A 30 10.56 -7.83 -13.99
N ASP A 31 10.73 -6.51 -14.05
CA ASP A 31 11.92 -5.82 -13.53
C ASP A 31 11.54 -5.06 -12.26
N LEU A 32 11.74 -5.70 -11.11
CA LEU A 32 11.25 -5.22 -9.82
C LEU A 32 12.41 -4.86 -8.89
N ALA A 33 12.34 -3.65 -8.31
CA ALA A 33 13.20 -3.22 -7.23
C ALA A 33 12.41 -3.10 -5.91
N ILE A 34 12.91 -3.74 -4.84
CA ILE A 34 12.26 -3.73 -3.53
C ILE A 34 12.79 -2.57 -2.69
N ARG A 35 11.88 -1.74 -2.17
CA ARG A 35 12.20 -0.69 -1.18
C ARG A 35 11.35 -0.85 0.07
N ARG A 36 11.99 -0.96 1.23
CA ARG A 36 11.33 -0.92 2.54
C ARG A 36 11.35 0.51 3.09
N LEU A 37 10.21 0.98 3.58
CA LEU A 37 10.04 2.32 4.15
C LEU A 37 9.24 2.24 5.45
N PRO A 38 9.48 3.14 6.42
CA PRO A 38 8.54 3.39 7.49
C PRO A 38 7.18 3.79 6.92
N PHE A 39 6.09 3.29 7.49
CA PHE A 39 4.73 3.57 7.01
C PHE A 39 4.43 5.08 6.89
N ARG A 40 4.87 5.87 7.88
CA ARG A 40 4.74 7.34 7.87
C ARG A 40 5.41 8.00 6.66
N GLU A 41 6.54 7.47 6.20
CA GLU A 41 7.26 8.00 5.04
C GLU A 41 6.57 7.60 3.73
N ALA A 42 5.99 6.41 3.66
CA ALA A 42 5.16 6.01 2.52
C ALA A 42 3.90 6.89 2.40
N VAL A 43 3.25 7.22 3.53
CA VAL A 43 2.10 8.15 3.53
C VAL A 43 2.53 9.56 3.08
N ALA A 44 3.66 10.07 3.57
CA ALA A 44 4.20 11.35 3.12
C ALA A 44 4.49 11.36 1.62
N ALA A 45 5.12 10.30 1.10
CA ALA A 45 5.42 10.12 -0.31
C ALA A 45 4.15 10.05 -1.19
N ALA A 46 3.04 9.53 -0.67
CA ALA A 46 1.75 9.56 -1.37
C ALA A 46 1.15 10.97 -1.42
N LEU A 47 1.33 11.76 -0.36
CA LEU A 47 0.82 13.12 -0.27
C LEU A 47 1.65 14.14 -1.08
N ASP A 48 2.96 13.93 -1.19
CA ASP A 48 3.86 14.78 -1.96
C ASP A 48 3.98 14.39 -3.44
N GLY A 49 3.37 13.27 -3.84
CA GLY A 49 3.33 12.78 -5.22
C GLY A 49 4.52 11.93 -5.65
N THR A 50 5.47 11.64 -4.75
CA THR A 50 6.56 10.68 -5.01
C THR A 50 6.01 9.27 -5.29
N ILE A 51 4.94 8.88 -4.60
CA ILE A 51 4.11 7.72 -4.96
C ILE A 51 2.85 8.28 -5.63
N SER A 52 2.74 8.07 -6.94
CA SER A 52 1.66 8.64 -7.76
C SER A 52 0.70 7.61 -8.35
N ASP A 53 0.95 6.31 -8.15
CA ASP A 53 0.02 5.26 -8.57
C ASP A 53 -1.28 5.34 -7.75
N ALA A 54 -2.43 5.38 -8.45
CA ALA A 54 -3.72 5.67 -7.83
C ALA A 54 -4.13 4.62 -6.78
N ALA A 55 -3.90 3.33 -7.06
CA ALA A 55 -4.22 2.25 -6.13
C ALA A 55 -3.32 2.31 -4.88
N SER A 56 -2.02 2.58 -5.08
CA SER A 56 -1.06 2.76 -4.00
C SER A 56 -1.42 3.95 -3.10
N VAL A 57 -1.71 5.12 -3.69
CA VAL A 57 -2.12 6.32 -2.95
C VAL A 57 -3.40 6.07 -2.17
N ALA A 58 -4.44 5.54 -2.82
CA ALA A 58 -5.71 5.25 -2.17
C ALA A 58 -5.55 4.29 -1.00
N THR A 59 -4.75 3.23 -1.17
CA THR A 59 -4.50 2.23 -0.12
C THR A 59 -3.78 2.82 1.07
N LEU A 60 -2.68 3.55 0.84
CA LEU A 60 -1.88 4.16 1.90
C LEU A 60 -2.72 5.14 2.74
N LEU A 61 -3.50 6.01 2.08
CA LEU A 61 -4.35 6.99 2.76
C LEU A 61 -5.54 6.34 3.46
N ALA A 62 -6.14 5.30 2.88
CA ALA A 62 -7.21 4.54 3.53
C ALA A 62 -6.72 3.86 4.82
N VAL A 63 -5.54 3.22 4.79
CA VAL A 63 -4.93 2.62 5.98
C VAL A 63 -4.62 3.69 7.02
N HIS A 64 -4.05 4.82 6.61
CA HIS A 64 -3.77 5.93 7.52
C HIS A 64 -5.03 6.46 8.22
N ALA A 65 -6.10 6.72 7.45
CA ALA A 65 -7.37 7.19 8.00
C ALA A 65 -8.02 6.16 8.94
N ARG A 66 -7.99 4.87 8.57
CA ARG A 66 -8.53 3.79 9.41
C ARG A 66 -7.71 3.56 10.67
N ALA A 67 -6.39 3.72 10.60
CA ALA A 67 -5.51 3.68 11.77
C ALA A 67 -5.83 4.82 12.74
N ALA A 68 -5.98 6.05 12.24
CA ALA A 68 -6.39 7.20 13.04
C ALA A 68 -7.77 7.00 13.69
N ALA A 69 -8.71 6.39 12.97
CA ALA A 69 -10.02 6.02 13.47
C ALA A 69 -10.02 4.76 14.36
N LYS A 70 -8.87 4.11 14.57
CA LYS A 70 -8.72 2.83 15.31
C LYS A 70 -9.67 1.73 14.81
N SER A 71 -9.92 1.67 13.50
CA SER A 71 -10.84 0.73 12.83
C SER A 71 -10.11 -0.41 12.08
N LEU A 72 -8.86 -0.64 12.44
CA LEU A 72 -8.04 -1.75 11.97
C LEU A 72 -7.88 -2.80 13.08
N PRO A 73 -7.56 -4.06 12.75
CA PRO A 73 -7.17 -5.07 13.72
C PRO A 73 -6.08 -4.57 14.68
N ALA A 74 -6.16 -4.95 15.96
CA ALA A 74 -5.28 -4.42 17.01
C ALA A 74 -3.80 -4.77 16.77
N ASP A 75 -3.54 -5.97 16.27
CA ASP A 75 -2.23 -6.48 15.88
C ASP A 75 -1.64 -5.75 14.67
N LEU A 76 -2.48 -5.30 13.73
CA LEU A 76 -2.07 -4.42 12.64
C LEU A 76 -1.78 -3.00 13.16
N LEU A 77 -2.65 -2.42 13.98
CA LEU A 77 -2.45 -1.09 14.57
C LEU A 77 -1.10 -1.00 15.29
N ALA A 78 -0.78 -2.00 16.11
CA ALA A 78 0.47 -2.07 16.85
C ALA A 78 1.72 -2.01 15.95
N ARG A 79 1.62 -2.43 14.68
CA ARG A 79 2.72 -2.43 13.71
C ARG A 79 2.83 -1.14 12.89
N LEU A 80 1.76 -0.34 12.84
CA LEU A 80 1.72 0.93 12.12
C LEU A 80 2.28 2.09 12.96
N HIS A 81 2.37 1.92 14.27
CA HIS A 81 3.06 2.82 15.17
C HIS A 81 4.54 2.40 15.28
N PRO A 82 5.51 3.28 14.94
CA PRO A 82 6.92 3.02 15.21
C PRO A 82 7.25 3.11 16.71
#